data_AF-K2DWF4-F1
#
_entry.id   AF-K2DWF4-F1
#
_cell.length_a   1.000
_cell.length_b   1.000
_cell.length_c   1.000
_cell.angle_alpha   90.00
_cell.angle_beta   90.00
_cell.angle_gamma   90.00
#
_symmetry.space_group_name_H-M   'P 1'
#
loop_
_entity.id
_entity.type
_entity.pdbx_description
1 polymer ?
#
loop_
_entity_poly.entity_id
_entity_poly.type
_entity_poly.pdbx_seq_one_letter_code
_entity_poly.pdbx_strand_id
1 'polypeptide(L)'
;MKKLFDPFSKEQLVKIFRVNDNPLRLVSRESSWLEFKQSFSKHSLPKYAKTMAAYANKEGGYIVFGIKNSPHDVIGLNNDYFDELDPVEITKKLREYFSPEIDFSLNSIKYQKKNIGIIYTYKSLNKPIICKKYQPQGDKVFFREGAVYYRYNAQNDEIKYEDLNNLLNEKQRQERNSWLKTLAKIARVGVNNVGILDMLTGNISAGTNSTLLLDENLLSSIKFITEGNFSEKEGAPTLKIIGNVQTVDGNIIQPTKVITQIEPKVLTERDVIQMFLLQEKVDTPFSYIETICHNSIKYLPFYYYLSLEKENNDKLTREKIIKQVKSIKYAKKGQEYLLKRFENDNNFTPANLTSDTKAGGKRRAYYGLLVNTTLIDFNMAEDDQKILFEVIKNIKPDIINPKYILDLLWNCFDSNKIHENAYSEFRKAVSYLDKLFYGNIF
;
A
#
# COMPACT_ATOMS: atom_id res chain seq x y z
N MET A 1 18.73 -18.51 -21.59
CA MET A 1 19.44 -17.21 -21.67
C MET A 1 18.70 -16.22 -22.53
N LYS A 2 17.80 -15.45 -21.93
CA LYS A 2 17.49 -14.13 -22.46
C LYS A 2 18.56 -13.18 -21.91
N LYS A 3 19.47 -12.70 -22.77
CA LYS A 3 20.32 -11.55 -22.43
C LYS A 3 19.43 -10.44 -21.87
N LEU A 4 19.82 -9.86 -20.73
CA LEU A 4 19.22 -8.63 -20.24
C LEU A 4 19.24 -7.61 -21.38
N PHE A 5 18.08 -7.04 -21.72
CA PHE A 5 17.97 -6.13 -22.86
C PHE A 5 18.73 -4.84 -22.54
N ASP A 6 19.82 -4.61 -23.27
CA ASP A 6 20.57 -3.34 -23.22
C ASP A 6 20.11 -2.42 -24.36
N PRO A 7 19.37 -1.33 -24.06
CA PRO A 7 18.87 -0.40 -25.08
C PRO A 7 19.99 0.36 -25.79
N PHE A 8 21.19 0.44 -25.21
CA PHE A 8 22.32 1.16 -25.80
C PHE A 8 23.38 0.23 -26.38
N SER A 9 23.06 -1.06 -26.48
CA SER A 9 23.91 -2.03 -27.17
C SER A 9 24.17 -1.59 -28.62
N LYS A 10 25.37 -1.94 -29.12
CA LYS A 10 25.80 -1.63 -30.48
C LYS A 10 24.76 -2.05 -31.53
N GLU A 11 24.11 -3.19 -31.31
CA GLU A 11 23.06 -3.73 -32.19
C GLU A 11 21.85 -2.80 -32.31
N GLN A 12 21.39 -2.20 -31.20
CA GLN A 12 20.27 -1.26 -31.23
C GLN A 12 20.69 0.09 -31.81
N LEU A 13 21.86 0.60 -31.42
CA LEU A 13 22.37 1.86 -31.94
C LEU A 13 22.59 1.80 -33.47
N VAL A 14 23.05 0.68 -34.01
CA VAL A 14 23.19 0.50 -35.47
C VAL A 14 21.85 0.60 -36.21
N LYS A 15 20.74 0.16 -35.60
CA LYS A 15 19.41 0.33 -36.20
C LYS A 15 18.97 1.78 -36.25
N ILE A 16 19.34 2.57 -35.24
CA ILE A 16 19.03 4.00 -35.15
C ILE A 16 19.92 4.80 -36.10
N PHE A 17 21.24 4.61 -36.05
CA PHE A 17 22.20 5.38 -36.83
C PHE A 17 22.50 4.73 -38.19
N ARG A 18 21.47 4.19 -38.85
CA ARG A 18 21.62 3.58 -40.17
C ARG A 18 21.87 4.66 -41.22
N VAL A 19 22.97 4.55 -41.94
CA VAL A 19 23.40 5.50 -42.98
C VAL A 19 23.63 4.77 -44.31
N ASN A 20 23.55 5.51 -45.42
CA ASN A 20 24.04 5.07 -46.73
C ASN A 20 25.46 5.67 -46.95
N ASP A 21 25.66 6.44 -48.01
CA ASP A 21 26.98 6.96 -48.41
C ASP A 21 27.46 8.15 -47.56
N ASN A 22 26.53 8.93 -47.00
CA ASN A 22 26.86 10.05 -46.12
C ASN A 22 26.72 9.62 -44.65
N PRO A 23 27.82 9.55 -43.88
CA PRO A 23 27.78 9.10 -42.49
C PRO A 23 27.03 10.06 -41.57
N LEU A 24 26.77 11.30 -41.99
CA LEU A 24 25.97 12.27 -41.24
C LEU A 24 24.50 12.29 -41.65
N ARG A 25 24.07 11.47 -42.62
CA ARG A 25 22.67 11.46 -43.08
C ARG A 25 22.00 10.13 -42.74
N LEU A 26 21.08 10.16 -41.78
CA LEU A 26 20.37 8.97 -41.34
C LEU A 26 19.28 8.56 -42.34
N VAL A 27 19.17 7.27 -42.58
CA VAL A 27 18.16 6.62 -43.44
C VAL A 27 17.04 6.00 -42.58
N SER A 28 17.27 5.86 -41.29
CA SER A 28 16.23 5.58 -40.30
C SER A 28 15.16 6.68 -40.33
N ARG A 29 13.90 6.28 -40.22
CA ARG A 29 12.75 7.20 -40.18
C ARG A 29 12.14 7.20 -38.78
N GLU A 30 11.53 8.32 -38.41
CA GLU A 30 10.67 8.36 -37.24
C GLU A 30 9.57 7.29 -37.36
N SER A 31 9.29 6.63 -36.24
CA SER A 31 8.43 5.46 -36.22
C SER A 31 7.76 5.32 -34.85
N SER A 32 7.08 4.19 -34.64
CA SER A 32 6.42 3.90 -33.37
C SER A 32 7.36 3.69 -32.19
N TRP A 33 8.67 3.61 -32.42
CA TRP A 33 9.69 3.37 -31.41
C TRP A 33 10.87 4.35 -31.51
N LEU A 34 10.87 5.30 -32.46
CA LEU A 34 11.98 6.23 -32.69
C LEU A 34 11.45 7.63 -33.02
N GLU A 35 11.94 8.63 -32.30
CA GLU A 35 11.65 10.05 -32.50
C GLU A 35 12.96 10.85 -32.54
N PHE A 36 13.08 11.74 -33.52
CA PHE A 36 14.25 12.60 -33.67
C PHE A 36 13.95 14.02 -33.18
N LYS A 37 14.94 14.61 -32.51
CA LYS A 37 14.90 16.00 -32.06
C LYS A 37 16.20 16.69 -32.43
N GLN A 38 16.07 17.92 -32.92
CA GLN A 38 17.23 18.72 -33.27
C GLN A 38 17.99 19.18 -32.03
N SER A 39 17.27 19.61 -30.99
CA SER A 39 17.84 20.14 -29.76
C SER A 39 17.14 19.59 -28.53
N PHE A 40 17.86 19.58 -27.41
CA PHE A 40 17.30 19.33 -26.09
C PHE A 40 16.98 20.65 -25.38
N SER A 41 15.90 20.66 -24.59
CA SER A 41 15.50 21.82 -23.79
C SER A 41 14.68 21.37 -22.60
N LYS A 42 15.05 21.82 -21.38
CA LYS A 42 14.31 21.50 -20.15
C LYS A 42 12.86 21.99 -20.19
N HIS A 43 12.59 23.12 -20.84
CA HIS A 43 11.22 23.64 -21.02
C HIS A 43 10.32 22.70 -21.83
N SER A 44 10.90 21.82 -22.66
CA SER A 44 10.17 20.83 -23.46
C SER A 44 10.02 19.48 -22.75
N LEU A 45 10.47 19.33 -21.50
CA LEU A 45 10.28 18.11 -20.71
C LEU A 45 8.82 17.60 -20.70
N PRO A 46 7.77 18.44 -20.60
CA PRO A 46 6.40 17.96 -20.72
C PRO A 46 6.11 17.26 -22.06
N LYS A 47 6.65 17.77 -23.18
CA LYS A 47 6.50 17.13 -24.51
C LYS A 47 7.22 15.79 -24.57
N TYR A 48 8.41 15.70 -23.97
CA TYR A 48 9.15 14.45 -23.89
C TYR A 48 8.40 13.45 -23.00
N ALA A 49 7.91 13.88 -21.83
CA ALA A 49 7.12 13.05 -20.92
C ALA A 49 5.88 12.45 -21.60
N LYS A 50 5.16 13.23 -22.43
CA LYS A 50 4.03 12.72 -23.22
C LYS A 50 4.46 11.60 -24.19
N THR A 51 5.62 11.76 -24.83
CA THR A 51 6.21 10.77 -25.73
C THR A 51 6.66 9.52 -24.98
N MET A 52 7.29 9.69 -23.82
CA MET A 52 7.72 8.60 -22.95
C MET A 52 6.51 7.78 -22.47
N ALA A 53 5.42 8.44 -22.02
CA ALA A 53 4.19 7.75 -21.66
C ALA A 53 3.61 6.94 -22.84
N ALA A 54 3.61 7.52 -24.04
CA ALA A 54 3.17 6.82 -25.25
C ALA A 54 4.02 5.59 -25.60
N TYR A 55 5.35 5.68 -25.44
CA TYR A 55 6.26 4.54 -25.60
C TYR A 55 6.06 3.47 -24.54
N ALA A 56 5.94 3.87 -23.27
CA ALA A 56 5.73 2.97 -22.15
C ALA A 56 4.43 2.17 -22.28
N ASN A 57 3.36 2.79 -22.81
CA ASN A 57 2.10 2.11 -23.12
C ASN A 57 2.19 1.16 -24.33
N LYS A 58 3.21 1.30 -25.18
CA LYS A 58 3.42 0.47 -26.38
C LYS A 58 4.58 -0.51 -26.21
N GLU A 59 5.64 -0.42 -27.00
CA GLU A 59 6.75 -1.38 -26.99
C GLU A 59 8.06 -0.78 -26.47
N GLY A 60 7.99 0.39 -25.83
CA GLY A 60 9.17 1.21 -25.55
C GLY A 60 9.63 1.99 -26.79
N GLY A 61 10.66 2.81 -26.63
CA GLY A 61 11.18 3.62 -27.73
C GLY A 61 12.26 4.61 -27.35
N TYR A 62 12.82 5.24 -28.37
CA TYR A 62 13.96 6.16 -28.30
C TYR A 62 13.52 7.58 -28.69
N ILE A 63 14.01 8.55 -27.92
CA ILE A 63 14.07 9.95 -28.32
C ILE A 63 15.54 10.29 -28.50
N VAL A 64 15.93 10.65 -29.72
CA VAL A 64 17.34 10.89 -30.10
C VAL A 64 17.52 12.36 -30.46
N PHE A 65 18.41 13.04 -29.73
CA PHE A 65 18.66 14.47 -29.83
C PHE A 65 19.91 14.78 -30.66
N GLY A 66 19.92 15.91 -31.36
CA GLY A 66 21.02 16.31 -32.25
C GLY A 66 20.82 15.87 -33.70
N ILE A 67 19.60 15.51 -34.10
CA ILE A 67 19.21 15.10 -35.47
C ILE A 67 18.19 16.11 -36.03
N LYS A 68 18.47 16.67 -37.20
CA LYS A 68 17.55 17.61 -37.87
C LYS A 68 16.28 16.89 -38.34
N ASN A 69 15.14 17.59 -38.36
CA ASN A 69 13.86 16.98 -38.76
C ASN A 69 13.78 16.67 -40.26
N SER A 70 14.36 17.53 -41.12
CA SER A 70 14.44 17.25 -42.55
C SER A 70 15.59 18.03 -43.21
N PRO A 71 16.49 17.37 -43.96
CA PRO A 71 16.75 15.92 -43.91
C PRO A 71 17.26 15.49 -42.52
N HIS A 72 17.20 14.20 -42.18
CA HIS A 72 17.69 13.63 -40.91
C HIS A 72 19.22 13.66 -40.78
N ASP A 73 19.79 14.85 -40.88
CA ASP A 73 21.22 15.09 -40.77
C ASP A 73 21.63 15.19 -39.30
N VAL A 74 22.74 14.52 -38.95
CA VAL A 74 23.34 14.52 -37.63
C VAL A 74 24.08 15.85 -37.44
N ILE A 75 23.51 16.73 -36.62
CA ILE A 75 24.10 18.03 -36.31
C ILE A 75 24.84 18.03 -34.98
N GLY A 76 24.43 17.18 -34.04
CA GLY A 76 24.90 17.18 -32.65
C GLY A 76 24.12 18.16 -31.77
N LEU A 77 24.27 17.99 -30.45
CA LEU A 77 23.82 18.96 -29.47
C LEU A 77 24.78 20.16 -29.43
N ASN A 78 24.22 21.36 -29.31
CA ASN A 78 24.97 22.62 -29.29
C ASN A 78 25.42 23.04 -27.87
N ASN A 79 25.01 22.31 -26.85
CA ASN A 79 25.30 22.57 -25.44
C ASN A 79 25.29 21.25 -24.65
N ASP A 80 25.81 21.32 -23.44
CA ASP A 80 25.97 20.16 -22.55
C ASP A 80 24.75 19.98 -21.62
N TYR A 81 23.63 20.68 -21.85
CA TYR A 81 22.44 20.62 -21.00
C TYR A 81 21.82 19.24 -20.88
N PHE A 82 22.04 18.37 -21.87
CA PHE A 82 21.61 16.98 -21.82
C PHE A 82 22.52 16.15 -20.90
N ASP A 83 23.83 16.41 -20.90
CA ASP A 83 24.82 15.72 -20.06
C ASP A 83 24.69 16.15 -18.59
N GLU A 84 24.32 17.40 -18.34
CA GLU A 84 24.04 17.95 -17.00
C GLU A 84 22.65 17.59 -16.46
N LEU A 85 21.84 16.84 -17.22
CA LEU A 85 20.48 16.52 -16.84
C LEU A 85 20.45 15.43 -15.76
N ASP A 86 20.03 15.80 -14.55
CA ASP A 86 19.79 14.84 -13.47
C ASP A 86 18.57 13.94 -13.82
N PRO A 87 18.73 12.61 -13.89
CA PRO A 87 17.62 11.69 -14.08
C PRO A 87 16.49 11.89 -13.08
N VAL A 88 16.78 12.30 -11.83
CA VAL A 88 15.78 12.55 -10.79
C VAL A 88 14.83 13.69 -11.19
N GLU A 89 15.32 14.70 -11.91
CA GLU A 89 14.50 15.81 -12.43
C GLU A 89 13.44 15.28 -13.41
N ILE A 90 13.84 14.37 -14.31
CA ILE A 90 12.94 13.72 -15.26
C ILE A 90 11.96 12.81 -14.52
N THR A 91 12.43 11.99 -13.57
CA THR A 91 11.56 11.11 -12.78
C THR A 91 10.50 11.90 -12.03
N LYS A 92 10.88 13.02 -11.39
CA LYS A 92 9.93 13.91 -10.72
C LYS A 92 8.90 14.48 -11.69
N LYS A 93 9.34 14.89 -12.89
CA LYS A 93 8.44 15.38 -13.94
C LYS A 93 7.52 14.29 -14.48
N LEU A 94 8.00 13.07 -14.70
CA LEU A 94 7.16 11.94 -15.14
C LEU A 94 6.12 11.60 -14.08
N ARG A 95 6.52 11.48 -12.81
CA ARG A 95 5.61 11.23 -11.68
C ARG A 95 4.61 12.37 -11.46
N GLU A 96 4.96 13.60 -11.79
CA GLU A 96 4.04 14.73 -11.73
C GLU A 96 2.89 14.58 -12.75
N TYR A 97 3.15 14.07 -13.94
CA TYR A 97 2.18 14.00 -15.05
C TYR A 97 1.53 12.62 -15.24
N PHE A 98 2.16 11.54 -14.81
CA PHE A 98 1.78 10.17 -15.15
C PHE A 98 1.81 9.20 -13.97
N SER A 99 1.03 8.13 -14.07
CA SER A 99 1.04 6.96 -13.19
C SER A 99 0.53 5.74 -13.95
N PRO A 100 1.06 4.51 -13.77
CA PRO A 100 2.19 4.12 -12.91
C PRO A 100 3.54 4.72 -13.31
N GLU A 101 4.60 4.35 -12.59
CA GLU A 101 5.96 4.81 -12.86
C GLU A 101 6.43 4.43 -14.28
N ILE A 102 7.17 5.35 -14.91
CA ILE A 102 7.73 5.18 -16.25
C ILE A 102 9.23 4.96 -16.11
N ASP A 103 9.68 3.77 -16.46
CA ASP A 103 11.10 3.43 -16.47
C ASP A 103 11.77 3.96 -17.73
N PHE A 104 12.95 4.56 -17.57
CA PHE A 104 13.75 5.06 -18.69
C PHE A 104 15.25 4.98 -18.39
N SER A 105 16.06 5.14 -19.43
CA SER A 105 17.50 5.31 -19.31
C SER A 105 17.99 6.42 -20.22
N LEU A 106 19.04 7.12 -19.79
CA LEU A 106 19.70 8.19 -20.52
C LEU A 106 21.08 7.72 -20.95
N ASN A 107 21.51 8.15 -22.13
CA ASN A 107 22.89 7.98 -22.55
C ASN A 107 23.30 9.10 -23.52
N SER A 108 24.57 9.48 -23.45
CA SER A 108 25.19 10.43 -24.37
C SER A 108 26.30 9.73 -25.12
N ILE A 109 26.23 9.77 -26.45
CA ILE A 109 27.22 9.13 -27.32
C ILE A 109 27.90 10.16 -28.21
N LYS A 110 29.14 9.86 -28.60
CA LYS A 110 29.84 10.61 -29.66
C LYS A 110 29.67 9.89 -30.99
N TYR A 111 28.96 10.51 -31.92
CA TYR A 111 28.80 10.02 -33.28
C TYR A 111 29.46 11.00 -34.26
N GLN A 112 30.48 10.57 -35.00
CA GLN A 112 31.23 11.43 -35.92
C GLN A 112 31.72 12.74 -35.27
N LYS A 113 32.26 12.63 -34.04
CA LYS A 113 32.71 13.75 -33.18
C LYS A 113 31.61 14.72 -32.72
N LYS A 114 30.33 14.41 -32.98
CA LYS A 114 29.17 15.17 -32.52
C LYS A 114 28.56 14.50 -31.29
N ASN A 115 28.18 15.28 -30.28
CA ASN A 115 27.52 14.80 -29.09
C ASN A 115 26.02 14.55 -29.38
N ILE A 116 25.53 13.38 -29.02
CA ILE A 116 24.15 12.93 -29.26
C ILE A 116 23.56 12.42 -27.96
N GLY A 117 22.44 13.01 -27.55
CA GLY A 117 21.68 12.58 -26.37
C GLY A 117 20.60 11.57 -26.76
N ILE A 118 20.44 10.52 -25.95
CA ILE A 118 19.45 9.46 -26.18
C ILE A 118 18.67 9.20 -24.89
N ILE A 119 17.35 9.25 -25.00
CA ILE A 119 16.43 8.79 -23.95
C ILE A 119 15.76 7.52 -24.46
N TYR A 120 15.96 6.41 -23.76
CA TYR A 120 15.21 5.19 -24.00
C TYR A 120 14.13 5.02 -22.94
N THR A 121 12.89 4.82 -23.36
CA THR A 121 11.77 4.49 -22.45
C THR A 121 11.44 3.02 -22.57
N TYR A 122 11.38 2.31 -21.44
CA TYR A 122 11.02 0.90 -21.42
C TYR A 122 9.52 0.71 -21.61
N LYS A 123 9.14 -0.42 -22.22
CA LYS A 123 7.76 -0.90 -22.17
C LYS A 123 7.38 -1.14 -20.71
N SER A 124 6.30 -0.49 -20.24
CA SER A 124 5.84 -0.70 -18.88
C SER A 124 5.27 -2.12 -18.73
N LEU A 125 5.61 -2.75 -17.61
CA LEU A 125 4.99 -4.01 -17.18
C LEU A 125 3.60 -3.77 -16.57
N ASN A 126 3.38 -2.59 -15.99
CA ASN A 126 2.11 -2.21 -15.37
C ASN A 126 1.40 -1.14 -16.20
N LYS A 127 0.79 -1.57 -17.30
CA LYS A 127 -0.03 -0.71 -18.16
C LYS A 127 -1.49 -0.67 -17.66
N PRO A 128 -2.27 0.38 -18.01
CA PRO A 128 -1.85 1.56 -18.76
C PRO A 128 -1.18 2.62 -17.86
N ILE A 129 -0.24 3.36 -18.45
CA ILE A 129 0.26 4.64 -17.95
C ILE A 129 -0.78 5.73 -18.30
N ILE A 130 -1.35 6.34 -17.26
CA ILE A 130 -2.45 7.29 -17.31
C ILE A 130 -1.94 8.68 -16.93
N CYS A 131 -2.43 9.71 -17.64
CA CYS A 131 -2.14 11.10 -17.33
C CYS A 131 -2.93 11.58 -16.09
N LYS A 132 -2.25 12.22 -15.15
CA LYS A 132 -2.81 12.76 -13.90
C LYS A 132 -3.07 14.26 -13.93
N LYS A 133 -2.76 14.92 -15.05
CA LYS A 133 -2.84 16.37 -15.15
C LYS A 133 -3.66 16.80 -16.34
N TYR A 134 -4.45 17.84 -16.11
CA TYR A 134 -5.01 18.65 -17.16
C TYR A 134 -4.08 19.84 -17.46
N GLN A 135 -3.79 20.09 -18.73
CA GLN A 135 -3.01 21.25 -19.16
C GLN A 135 -3.50 21.73 -20.53
N PRO A 136 -4.06 22.95 -20.63
CA PRO A 136 -4.40 23.56 -21.90
C PRO A 136 -3.16 24.16 -22.59
N GLN A 137 -3.24 24.31 -23.91
CA GLN A 137 -2.26 25.00 -24.75
C GLN A 137 -3.02 25.79 -25.84
N GLY A 138 -3.31 27.06 -25.53
CA GLY A 138 -4.24 27.86 -26.33
C GLY A 138 -5.64 27.22 -26.30
N ASP A 139 -6.27 27.10 -27.47
CA ASP A 139 -7.60 26.50 -27.62
C ASP A 139 -7.60 24.96 -27.61
N LYS A 140 -6.42 24.32 -27.49
CA LYS A 140 -6.29 22.86 -27.50
C LYS A 140 -5.89 22.34 -26.13
N VAL A 141 -6.33 21.12 -25.80
CA VAL A 141 -5.91 20.41 -24.60
C VAL A 141 -4.58 19.70 -24.89
N PHE A 142 -3.49 20.13 -24.25
CA PHE A 142 -2.19 19.48 -24.40
C PHE A 142 -2.08 18.21 -23.55
N PHE A 143 -2.51 18.30 -22.29
CA PHE A 143 -2.75 17.14 -21.43
C PHE A 143 -4.20 17.10 -20.97
N ARG A 144 -4.83 15.95 -21.14
CA ARG A 144 -6.12 15.62 -20.54
C ARG A 144 -5.92 14.64 -19.40
N GLU A 145 -6.49 14.95 -18.24
CA GLU A 145 -6.49 14.05 -17.10
C GLU A 145 -7.28 12.77 -17.43
N GLY A 146 -6.78 11.62 -16.98
CA GLY A 146 -7.33 10.30 -17.28
C GLY A 146 -7.02 9.79 -18.69
N ALA A 147 -6.38 10.58 -19.55
CA ALA A 147 -5.99 10.12 -20.89
C ALA A 147 -4.81 9.14 -20.82
N VAL A 148 -4.89 8.11 -21.66
CA VAL A 148 -3.78 7.19 -21.93
C VAL A 148 -3.22 7.59 -23.28
N TYR A 149 -1.97 8.07 -23.31
CA TYR A 149 -1.32 8.38 -24.59
C TYR A 149 -0.68 7.12 -25.17
N TYR A 150 -0.77 7.00 -26.50
CA TYR A 150 -0.29 5.88 -27.25
C TYR A 150 0.43 6.36 -28.52
N ARG A 151 1.43 5.59 -28.96
CA ARG A 151 2.21 5.94 -30.14
C ARG A 151 1.60 5.33 -31.39
N TYR A 152 1.06 6.17 -32.26
CA TYR A 152 0.57 5.80 -33.59
C TYR A 152 1.54 6.31 -34.65
N ASN A 153 2.30 5.41 -35.26
CA ASN A 153 3.39 5.78 -36.18
C ASN A 153 4.34 6.79 -35.52
N ALA A 154 4.56 7.96 -36.14
CA ALA A 154 5.41 9.02 -35.60
C ALA A 154 4.65 10.07 -34.75
N GLN A 155 3.42 9.77 -34.29
CA GLN A 155 2.60 10.71 -33.53
C GLN A 155 2.15 10.14 -32.19
N ASN A 156 2.11 11.00 -31.17
CA ASN A 156 1.52 10.70 -29.87
C ASN A 156 0.06 11.16 -29.90
N ASP A 157 -0.87 10.24 -29.72
CA ASP A 157 -2.30 10.54 -29.63
C ASP A 157 -2.91 9.87 -28.39
N GLU A 158 -4.13 10.22 -28.05
CA GLU A 158 -4.90 9.44 -27.08
C GLU A 158 -5.17 8.04 -27.65
N ILE A 159 -5.09 7.04 -26.79
CA ILE A 159 -5.32 5.64 -27.17
C ILE A 159 -6.74 5.48 -27.71
N LYS A 160 -6.86 4.79 -28.84
CA LYS A 160 -8.15 4.46 -29.44
C LYS A 160 -8.73 3.24 -28.75
N TYR A 161 -10.04 3.10 -28.86
CA TYR A 161 -10.80 2.05 -28.19
C TYR A 161 -10.23 0.65 -28.44
N GLU A 162 -9.90 0.32 -29.69
CA GLU A 162 -9.37 -1.01 -30.06
C GLU A 162 -8.07 -1.35 -29.32
N ASP A 163 -7.10 -0.43 -29.34
CA ASP A 163 -5.81 -0.62 -28.65
C ASP A 163 -5.97 -0.62 -27.13
N LEU A 164 -6.86 0.21 -26.58
CA LEU A 164 -7.15 0.22 -25.15
C LEU A 164 -7.77 -1.10 -24.71
N ASN A 165 -8.76 -1.59 -25.44
CA ASN A 165 -9.40 -2.88 -25.16
C ASN A 165 -8.37 -4.02 -25.24
N ASN A 166 -7.52 -4.03 -26.27
CA ASN A 166 -6.44 -5.01 -26.40
C ASN A 166 -5.46 -4.96 -25.22
N LEU A 167 -5.05 -3.76 -24.81
CA LEU A 167 -4.15 -3.55 -23.68
C LEU A 167 -4.77 -4.05 -22.36
N LEU A 168 -6.04 -3.75 -22.10
CA LEU A 168 -6.74 -4.21 -20.90
C LEU A 168 -6.93 -5.74 -20.89
N ASN A 169 -7.29 -6.33 -22.04
CA ASN A 169 -7.43 -7.78 -22.20
C ASN A 169 -6.10 -8.51 -22.05
N GLU A 170 -4.99 -7.93 -22.52
CA GLU A 170 -3.64 -8.44 -22.28
C GLU A 170 -3.31 -8.49 -20.80
N LYS A 171 -3.58 -7.42 -20.05
CA LYS A 171 -3.37 -7.38 -18.60
C LYS A 171 -4.16 -8.46 -17.88
N GLN A 172 -5.47 -8.53 -18.13
CA GLN A 172 -6.34 -9.56 -17.54
C GLN A 172 -5.89 -10.97 -17.89
N ARG A 173 -5.43 -11.19 -19.13
CA ARG A 173 -4.91 -12.49 -19.57
C ARG A 173 -3.60 -12.84 -18.89
N GLN A 174 -2.70 -11.88 -18.66
CA GLN A 174 -1.46 -12.10 -17.91
C GLN A 174 -1.76 -12.51 -16.46
N GLU A 175 -2.65 -11.79 -15.79
CA GLU A 175 -3.10 -12.12 -14.43
C GLU A 175 -3.76 -13.49 -14.38
N ARG A 176 -4.71 -13.77 -15.28
CA ARG A 176 -5.37 -15.08 -15.39
C ARG A 176 -4.38 -16.20 -15.64
N ASN A 177 -3.42 -16.02 -16.53
CA ASN A 177 -2.38 -17.02 -16.81
C ASN A 177 -1.47 -17.25 -15.59
N SER A 178 -1.18 -16.21 -14.81
CA SER A 178 -0.44 -16.34 -13.56
C SER A 178 -1.23 -17.19 -12.55
N TRP A 179 -2.52 -16.86 -12.35
CA TRP A 179 -3.42 -17.64 -11.49
C TRP A 179 -3.55 -19.08 -11.93
N LEU A 180 -3.77 -19.35 -13.23
CA LEU A 180 -3.88 -20.71 -13.75
C LEU A 180 -2.60 -21.51 -13.53
N LYS A 181 -1.42 -20.91 -13.71
CA LYS A 181 -0.15 -21.57 -13.41
C LYS A 181 -0.02 -21.92 -11.93
N THR A 182 -0.42 -21.01 -11.04
CA THR A 182 -0.42 -21.24 -9.60
C THR A 182 -1.40 -22.35 -9.21
N LEU A 183 -2.64 -22.29 -9.70
CA LEU A 183 -3.67 -23.29 -9.45
C LEU A 183 -3.28 -24.67 -10.01
N ALA A 184 -2.67 -24.73 -11.19
CA ALA A 184 -2.17 -25.98 -11.75
C ALA A 184 -1.06 -26.60 -10.88
N LYS A 185 -0.17 -25.77 -10.33
CA LYS A 185 0.84 -26.24 -9.35
C LYS A 185 0.17 -26.77 -8.08
N ILE A 186 -0.81 -26.05 -7.55
CA ILE A 186 -1.58 -26.46 -6.35
C ILE A 186 -2.31 -27.77 -6.62
N ALA A 187 -2.99 -27.92 -7.76
CA ALA A 187 -3.70 -29.13 -8.13
C ALA A 187 -2.76 -30.35 -8.23
N ARG A 188 -1.56 -30.16 -8.79
CA ARG A 188 -0.54 -31.22 -8.89
C ARG A 188 0.03 -31.62 -7.52
N VAL A 189 0.24 -30.66 -6.64
CA VAL A 189 0.83 -30.88 -5.30
C VAL A 189 -0.22 -31.36 -4.29
N GLY A 190 -1.49 -31.02 -4.51
CA GLY A 190 -2.62 -31.26 -3.62
C GLY A 190 -2.81 -30.10 -2.62
N VAL A 191 -4.05 -29.66 -2.42
CA VAL A 191 -4.40 -28.51 -1.57
C VAL A 191 -3.93 -28.65 -0.12
N ASN A 192 -3.82 -29.88 0.38
CA ASN A 192 -3.36 -30.18 1.74
C ASN A 192 -1.83 -30.11 1.89
N ASN A 193 -1.09 -29.96 0.78
CA ASN A 193 0.37 -29.92 0.76
C ASN A 193 0.90 -28.55 0.31
N VAL A 194 0.04 -27.53 0.34
CA VAL A 194 0.35 -26.15 -0.06
C VAL A 194 0.30 -25.25 1.15
N GLY A 195 1.38 -24.49 1.38
CA GLY A 195 1.42 -23.38 2.32
C GLY A 195 1.45 -22.04 1.58
N ILE A 196 0.67 -21.09 2.05
CA ILE A 196 0.66 -19.70 1.58
C ILE A 196 1.48 -18.88 2.59
N LEU A 197 2.59 -18.30 2.11
CA LEU A 197 3.37 -17.33 2.86
C LEU A 197 2.87 -15.93 2.51
N ASP A 198 2.33 -15.24 3.50
CA ASP A 198 2.10 -13.81 3.42
C ASP A 198 3.45 -13.08 3.53
N MET A 199 3.88 -12.45 2.45
CA MET A 199 5.15 -11.73 2.38
C MET A 199 5.12 -10.39 3.13
N LEU A 200 3.93 -9.86 3.46
CA LEU A 200 3.77 -8.61 4.20
C LEU A 200 3.81 -8.86 5.70
N THR A 201 3.12 -9.90 6.16
CA THR A 201 3.02 -10.22 7.60
C THR A 201 4.00 -11.30 8.05
N GLY A 202 4.62 -12.02 7.11
CA GLY A 202 5.48 -13.17 7.38
C GLY A 202 4.71 -14.43 7.82
N ASN A 203 3.38 -14.39 7.85
CA ASN A 203 2.56 -15.50 8.30
C ASN A 203 2.50 -16.62 7.26
N ILE A 204 2.66 -17.86 7.70
CA ILE A 204 2.50 -19.05 6.86
C ILE A 204 1.17 -19.71 7.20
N SER A 205 0.22 -19.66 6.26
CA SER A 205 -1.05 -20.39 6.35
C SER A 205 -0.92 -21.67 5.55
N ALA A 206 -0.87 -22.81 6.23
CA ALA A 206 -0.87 -24.12 5.61
C ALA A 206 -2.30 -24.69 5.61
N GLY A 207 -2.65 -25.53 4.62
CA GLY A 207 -3.89 -26.31 4.66
C GLY A 207 -4.02 -27.10 5.97
N THR A 208 -5.25 -27.47 6.33
CA THR A 208 -5.63 -28.03 7.65
C THR A 208 -4.82 -29.23 8.13
N ASN A 209 -4.04 -29.88 7.27
CA ASN A 209 -3.18 -31.03 7.59
C ASN A 209 -1.70 -30.88 7.17
N SER A 210 -1.22 -29.69 6.80
CA SER A 210 0.19 -29.50 6.41
C SER A 210 1.07 -29.09 7.59
N THR A 211 1.70 -30.07 8.22
CA THR A 211 2.89 -29.83 9.04
C THR A 211 4.08 -29.63 8.10
N LEU A 212 4.59 -28.40 8.00
CA LEU A 212 5.81 -28.09 7.23
C LEU A 212 7.03 -28.65 7.98
N LEU A 213 7.45 -29.86 7.61
CA LEU A 213 8.71 -30.46 8.08
C LEU A 213 9.81 -30.15 7.05
N LEU A 214 10.87 -29.46 7.48
CA LEU A 214 12.04 -29.12 6.66
C LEU A 214 13.27 -29.83 7.24
N ASP A 215 14.02 -30.53 6.38
CA ASP A 215 15.26 -31.23 6.73
C ASP A 215 16.42 -30.25 6.96
N GLU A 216 17.18 -30.48 8.03
CA GLU A 216 18.22 -29.61 8.59
C GLU A 216 19.41 -29.42 7.63
N ASN A 217 19.73 -30.43 6.81
CA ASN A 217 20.85 -30.38 5.88
C ASN A 217 20.58 -29.47 4.66
N LEU A 218 19.31 -29.24 4.32
CA LEU A 218 18.88 -28.32 3.26
C LEU A 218 19.08 -26.84 3.65
N LEU A 219 19.34 -26.53 4.93
CA LEU A 219 19.47 -25.17 5.48
C LEU A 219 20.82 -24.48 5.22
N SER A 220 21.85 -25.23 4.86
CA SER A 220 23.21 -24.71 4.70
C SER A 220 23.48 -24.05 3.33
N SER A 221 22.52 -24.08 2.39
CA SER A 221 22.72 -23.75 0.97
C SER A 221 21.97 -22.50 0.47
N ILE A 222 21.47 -21.62 1.36
CA ILE A 222 20.53 -20.54 0.99
C ILE A 222 21.16 -19.17 0.73
N LYS A 223 20.80 -18.56 -0.41
CA LYS A 223 20.99 -17.14 -0.75
C LYS A 223 19.72 -16.55 -1.38
N PHE A 224 19.36 -15.32 -0.98
CA PHE A 224 18.18 -14.59 -1.46
C PHE A 224 18.53 -13.70 -2.68
N ILE A 225 17.67 -13.69 -3.70
CA ILE A 225 17.77 -12.75 -4.84
C ILE A 225 16.39 -12.14 -5.08
N THR A 226 16.32 -10.81 -5.07
CA THR A 226 15.14 -10.01 -5.44
C THR A 226 14.93 -10.05 -6.96
N GLU A 227 13.68 -10.09 -7.43
CA GLU A 227 13.38 -9.97 -8.86
C GLU A 227 13.80 -8.60 -9.39
N GLY A 228 14.93 -8.59 -10.09
CA GLY A 228 15.50 -7.41 -10.75
C GLY A 228 16.92 -7.71 -11.23
N ASN A 229 17.05 -7.99 -12.53
CA ASN A 229 18.26 -8.40 -13.27
C ASN A 229 18.69 -9.88 -13.17
N PHE A 230 18.38 -10.62 -14.24
CA PHE A 230 19.02 -11.91 -14.54
C PHE A 230 20.24 -11.68 -15.44
N SER A 231 21.43 -12.08 -14.98
CA SER A 231 22.49 -12.53 -15.89
C SER A 231 22.62 -14.05 -15.75
N GLU A 232 21.94 -14.79 -16.61
CA GLU A 232 22.17 -16.22 -16.74
C GLU A 232 23.55 -16.43 -17.39
N LYS A 233 24.48 -17.07 -16.68
CA LYS A 233 25.60 -17.81 -17.29
C LYS A 233 25.22 -19.29 -17.34
N GLU A 234 25.56 -19.92 -18.45
CA GLU A 234 25.25 -21.30 -18.84
C GLU A 234 25.49 -22.36 -17.74
N GLY A 235 24.49 -23.23 -17.54
CA GLY A 235 24.75 -24.65 -17.27
C GLY A 235 24.23 -25.28 -15.97
N ALA A 236 23.69 -24.53 -15.00
CA ALA A 236 23.31 -25.10 -13.70
C ALA A 236 21.79 -25.05 -13.43
N PRO A 237 21.20 -26.08 -12.78
CA PRO A 237 19.78 -26.12 -12.45
C PRO A 237 19.45 -24.99 -11.47
N THR A 238 18.48 -24.15 -11.81
CA THR A 238 18.01 -23.05 -10.95
C THR A 238 17.23 -23.63 -9.76
N LEU A 239 17.95 -23.94 -8.69
CA LEU A 239 17.43 -24.56 -7.48
C LEU A 239 16.82 -23.58 -6.46
N LYS A 240 15.90 -24.18 -5.73
CA LYS A 240 14.96 -23.84 -4.64
C LYS A 240 15.59 -23.18 -3.38
N ILE A 241 14.76 -22.41 -2.64
CA ILE A 241 15.03 -21.59 -1.43
C ILE A 241 14.63 -22.42 -0.14
N ILE A 242 15.18 -22.30 1.08
CA ILE A 242 14.91 -21.31 2.19
C ILE A 242 15.82 -21.56 3.43
N GLY A 243 16.26 -20.48 4.11
CA GLY A 243 17.04 -20.47 5.37
C GLY A 243 16.29 -20.01 6.64
N ASN A 244 17.07 -19.98 7.73
CA ASN A 244 16.81 -20.10 9.19
C ASN A 244 15.45 -19.75 9.86
N VAL A 245 15.00 -20.70 10.69
CA VAL A 245 14.20 -20.50 11.92
C VAL A 245 14.97 -21.14 13.07
N GLN A 246 15.14 -20.43 14.19
CA GLN A 246 15.79 -20.96 15.40
C GLN A 246 14.80 -21.77 16.24
N THR A 247 15.22 -22.95 16.69
CA THR A 247 14.61 -23.67 17.81
C THR A 247 15.06 -23.01 19.12
N VAL A 248 14.13 -22.71 20.03
CA VAL A 248 14.49 -22.28 21.39
C VAL A 248 14.11 -23.40 22.34
N ASP A 249 15.11 -24.16 22.79
CA ASP A 249 15.00 -24.87 24.08
C ASP A 249 14.92 -23.83 25.18
N GLY A 250 13.94 -24.01 26.07
CA GLY A 250 13.56 -23.03 27.07
C GLY A 250 14.70 -22.71 28.04
N ASN A 251 15.34 -21.55 27.86
CA ASN A 251 15.51 -20.52 28.88
C ASN A 251 16.53 -19.47 28.44
N ILE A 252 16.13 -18.20 28.61
CA ILE A 252 16.95 -16.99 28.63
C ILE A 252 17.65 -16.65 27.30
N ILE A 253 17.09 -15.68 26.56
CA ILE A 253 17.78 -14.52 25.96
C ILE A 253 16.71 -13.50 25.53
N GLN A 254 16.96 -12.23 25.81
CA GLN A 254 16.08 -11.10 25.52
C GLN A 254 15.94 -10.88 24.01
N PRO A 255 14.76 -10.48 23.49
CA PRO A 255 14.56 -10.27 22.07
C PRO A 255 15.42 -9.10 21.60
N THR A 256 16.32 -9.37 20.64
CA THR A 256 16.99 -8.30 19.90
C THR A 256 15.96 -7.67 18.98
N LYS A 257 15.73 -6.39 19.23
CA LYS A 257 14.76 -5.50 18.57
C LYS A 257 14.85 -5.66 17.04
N VAL A 258 13.87 -6.33 16.43
CA VAL A 258 13.60 -6.21 14.99
C VAL A 258 13.17 -4.76 14.78
N ILE A 259 14.01 -3.96 14.15
CA ILE A 259 13.63 -2.62 13.73
C ILE A 259 12.78 -2.79 12.46
N THR A 260 11.50 -3.05 12.65
CA THR A 260 10.49 -2.81 11.62
C THR A 260 10.56 -1.33 11.32
N GLN A 261 10.95 -0.94 10.10
CA GLN A 261 10.70 0.42 9.64
C GLN A 261 9.18 0.58 9.50
N ILE A 262 8.55 1.02 10.59
CA ILE A 262 7.16 1.44 10.62
C ILE A 262 7.12 2.74 9.81
N GLU A 263 6.50 2.70 8.62
CA GLU A 263 6.07 3.94 8.00
C GLU A 263 5.16 4.67 9.01
N PRO A 264 5.37 5.97 9.29
CA PRO A 264 4.57 6.68 10.26
C PRO A 264 3.14 6.85 9.71
N LYS A 265 2.28 5.86 9.93
CA LYS A 265 0.84 6.04 9.84
C LYS A 265 0.44 6.94 11.00
N VAL A 266 -0.07 8.14 10.68
CA VAL A 266 -0.66 9.02 11.70
C VAL A 266 -1.91 8.31 12.23
N LEU A 267 -1.80 7.71 13.41
CA LEU A 267 -2.92 7.08 14.08
C LEU A 267 -3.91 8.15 14.53
N THR A 268 -5.19 7.90 14.27
CA THR A 268 -6.29 8.79 14.64
C THR A 268 -7.17 8.16 15.72
N GLU A 269 -8.08 8.93 16.29
CA GLU A 269 -9.14 8.40 17.16
C GLU A 269 -9.97 7.30 16.47
N ARG A 270 -10.22 7.45 15.16
CA ARG A 270 -10.96 6.46 14.38
C ARG A 270 -10.22 5.12 14.34
N ASP A 271 -8.89 5.15 14.15
CA ASP A 271 -8.07 3.93 14.17
C ASP A 271 -8.14 3.22 15.54
N VAL A 272 -8.13 3.99 16.64
CA VAL A 272 -8.24 3.46 18.01
C VAL A 272 -9.57 2.74 18.24
N ILE A 273 -10.68 3.27 17.73
CA ILE A 273 -11.99 2.63 17.87
C ILE A 273 -12.11 1.44 16.91
N GLN A 274 -11.68 1.61 15.66
CA GLN A 274 -11.77 0.59 14.62
C GLN A 274 -11.03 -0.70 14.98
N MET A 275 -9.74 -0.61 15.35
CA MET A 275 -8.93 -1.79 15.62
C MET A 275 -9.44 -2.56 16.85
N PHE A 276 -9.97 -1.84 17.84
CA PHE A 276 -10.69 -2.47 18.95
C PHE A 276 -11.96 -3.17 18.47
N LEU A 277 -12.85 -2.52 17.71
CA LEU A 277 -14.11 -3.14 17.30
C LEU A 277 -13.90 -4.37 16.39
N LEU A 278 -12.89 -4.34 15.52
CA LEU A 278 -12.53 -5.47 14.65
C LEU A 278 -11.75 -6.57 15.37
N GLN A 279 -11.21 -6.30 16.56
CA GLN A 279 -10.34 -7.22 17.32
C GLN A 279 -9.11 -7.67 16.50
N GLU A 280 -8.62 -6.81 15.61
CA GLU A 280 -7.42 -7.06 14.81
C GLU A 280 -6.15 -6.78 15.63
N LYS A 281 -5.18 -7.69 15.56
CA LYS A 281 -3.87 -7.49 16.22
C LYS A 281 -3.14 -6.32 15.57
N VAL A 282 -2.52 -5.48 16.39
CA VAL A 282 -1.75 -4.31 15.94
C VAL A 282 -0.25 -4.48 16.25
N ASP A 283 0.61 -4.02 15.34
CA ASP A 283 2.06 -4.18 15.44
C ASP A 283 2.69 -3.33 16.56
N THR A 284 2.12 -2.14 16.81
CA THR A 284 2.60 -1.21 17.85
C THR A 284 1.47 -0.79 18.81
N PRO A 285 1.03 -1.67 19.72
CA PRO A 285 -0.10 -1.37 20.61
C PRO A 285 0.14 -0.12 21.48
N PHE A 286 1.37 0.13 21.93
CA PHE A 286 1.69 1.35 22.69
C PHE A 286 1.47 2.65 21.88
N SER A 287 1.65 2.64 20.56
CA SER A 287 1.36 3.82 19.72
C SER A 287 -0.13 4.20 19.75
N TYR A 288 -1.03 3.24 19.96
CA TYR A 288 -2.44 3.50 20.18
C TYR A 288 -2.70 4.13 21.55
N ILE A 289 -1.95 3.71 22.58
CA ILE A 289 -1.99 4.34 23.93
C ILE A 289 -1.47 5.78 23.88
N GLU A 290 -0.40 6.04 23.12
CA GLU A 290 0.11 7.39 22.86
C GLU A 290 -0.93 8.25 22.14
N THR A 291 -1.59 7.68 21.13
CA THR A 291 -2.68 8.34 20.40
C THR A 291 -3.83 8.71 21.34
N ILE A 292 -4.21 7.83 22.27
CA ILE A 292 -5.24 8.12 23.30
C ILE A 292 -4.81 9.29 24.19
N CYS A 293 -3.53 9.37 24.57
CA CYS A 293 -3.01 10.47 25.38
C CYS A 293 -3.02 11.81 24.63
N HIS A 294 -2.72 11.81 23.33
CA HIS A 294 -2.79 13.01 22.49
C HIS A 294 -4.23 13.47 22.22
N ASN A 295 -5.20 12.55 22.25
CA ASN A 295 -6.61 12.88 22.18
C ASN A 295 -7.11 13.37 23.55
N SER A 296 -7.67 14.58 23.61
CA SER A 296 -8.23 15.15 24.86
C SER A 296 -9.59 14.56 25.24
N ILE A 297 -9.75 13.24 25.08
CA ILE A 297 -11.00 12.48 25.20
C ILE A 297 -10.88 11.50 26.36
N LYS A 298 -11.87 11.49 27.27
CA LYS A 298 -11.84 10.65 28.48
C LYS A 298 -12.06 9.16 28.19
N TYR A 299 -12.98 8.84 27.27
CA TYR A 299 -13.44 7.48 27.00
C TYR A 299 -12.97 7.04 25.61
N LEU A 300 -11.92 6.24 25.58
CA LEU A 300 -11.45 5.47 24.43
C LEU A 300 -11.00 4.08 24.92
N PRO A 301 -11.10 3.03 24.09
CA PRO A 301 -10.64 1.70 24.46
C PRO A 301 -9.13 1.71 24.63
N PHE A 302 -8.63 1.30 25.79
CA PHE A 302 -7.21 1.23 26.09
C PHE A 302 -6.79 -0.12 26.68
N TYR A 303 -7.70 -0.87 27.33
CA TYR A 303 -7.39 -2.17 27.91
C TYR A 303 -7.01 -3.20 26.84
N TYR A 304 -7.66 -3.18 25.68
CA TYR A 304 -7.33 -4.02 24.53
C TYR A 304 -5.87 -3.84 24.07
N TYR A 305 -5.42 -2.60 23.94
CA TYR A 305 -4.02 -2.32 23.56
C TYR A 305 -3.04 -2.71 24.68
N LEU A 306 -3.47 -2.63 25.94
CA LEU A 306 -2.69 -3.15 27.05
C LEU A 306 -2.60 -4.67 27.05
N SER A 307 -3.63 -5.41 26.61
CA SER A 307 -3.54 -6.87 26.48
C SER A 307 -2.51 -7.23 25.44
N LEU A 308 -2.55 -6.56 24.30
CA LEU A 308 -1.59 -6.78 23.22
C LEU A 308 -0.16 -6.43 23.68
N GLU A 309 0.03 -5.32 24.41
CA GLU A 309 1.34 -5.01 25.02
C GLU A 309 1.79 -6.09 26.03
N LYS A 310 0.87 -6.62 26.84
CA LYS A 310 1.19 -7.67 27.81
C LYS A 310 1.50 -9.01 27.12
N GLU A 311 0.75 -9.39 26.10
CA GLU A 311 1.03 -10.57 25.25
C GLU A 311 2.42 -10.48 24.61
N ASN A 312 2.83 -9.28 24.20
CA ASN A 312 4.15 -9.04 23.62
C ASN A 312 5.29 -8.97 24.67
N ASN A 313 4.96 -8.78 25.96
CA ASN A 313 5.94 -8.60 27.03
C ASN A 313 5.40 -9.05 28.40
N ASP A 314 5.59 -10.32 28.73
CA ASP A 314 5.14 -10.93 30.00
C ASP A 314 5.68 -10.25 31.28
N LYS A 315 6.78 -9.46 31.18
CA LYS A 315 7.38 -8.72 32.30
C LYS A 315 6.85 -7.30 32.44
N LEU A 316 5.83 -6.93 31.64
CA LEU A 316 5.17 -5.64 31.71
C LEU A 316 4.28 -5.57 32.96
N THR A 317 4.48 -4.54 33.77
CA THR A 317 3.67 -4.28 34.96
C THR A 317 2.89 -2.99 34.78
N ARG A 318 1.75 -2.87 35.47
CA ARG A 318 0.92 -1.65 35.49
C ARG A 318 1.74 -0.39 35.79
N GLU A 319 2.70 -0.49 36.72
CA GLU A 319 3.59 0.62 37.10
C GLU A 319 4.51 1.08 35.97
N LYS A 320 5.06 0.14 35.19
CA LYS A 320 5.91 0.46 34.03
C LYS A 320 5.12 1.21 32.96
N ILE A 321 3.90 0.76 32.67
CA ILE A 321 3.01 1.42 31.72
C ILE A 321 2.66 2.82 32.20
N ILE A 322 2.29 3.00 33.48
CA ILE A 322 1.99 4.31 34.06
C ILE A 322 3.21 5.25 33.92
N LYS A 323 4.43 4.74 34.14
CA LYS A 323 5.66 5.52 33.96
C LYS A 323 5.87 5.92 32.49
N GLN A 324 5.63 5.02 31.54
CA GLN A 324 5.72 5.33 30.11
C GLN A 324 4.66 6.36 29.70
N VAL A 325 3.41 6.18 30.12
CA VAL A 325 2.32 7.15 29.88
C VAL A 325 2.68 8.52 30.42
N LYS A 326 3.21 8.62 31.65
CA LYS A 326 3.69 9.89 32.26
C LYS A 326 4.82 10.56 31.47
N SER A 327 5.60 9.81 30.70
CA SER A 327 6.74 10.34 29.93
C SER A 327 6.34 10.93 28.56
N ILE A 328 5.10 10.71 28.11
CA ILE A 328 4.59 11.24 26.84
C ILE A 328 4.54 12.78 26.89
N LYS A 329 5.18 13.43 25.92
CA LYS A 329 5.24 14.90 25.82
C LYS A 329 4.01 15.44 25.09
N TYR A 330 3.61 16.68 25.41
CA TYR A 330 2.55 17.42 24.70
C TYR A 330 1.15 16.75 24.70
N ALA A 331 0.81 16.02 25.77
CA ALA A 331 -0.43 15.23 25.87
C ALA A 331 -1.21 15.41 27.19
N LYS A 332 -1.04 16.54 27.89
CA LYS A 332 -1.42 16.72 29.31
C LYS A 332 -2.85 16.27 29.65
N LYS A 333 -3.87 16.72 28.90
CA LYS A 333 -5.28 16.45 29.24
C LYS A 333 -5.71 15.00 29.01
N GLY A 334 -5.34 14.42 27.87
CA GLY A 334 -5.64 13.00 27.58
C GLY A 334 -4.85 12.05 28.49
N GLN A 335 -3.59 12.38 28.76
CA GLN A 335 -2.75 11.69 29.74
C GLN A 335 -3.38 11.69 31.15
N GLU A 336 -3.86 12.84 31.63
CA GLU A 336 -4.57 12.94 32.92
C GLU A 336 -5.83 12.08 32.96
N TYR A 337 -6.62 12.04 31.88
CA TYR A 337 -7.79 11.18 31.80
C TYR A 337 -7.44 9.70 31.85
N LEU A 338 -6.44 9.28 31.06
CA LEU A 338 -6.00 7.90 31.02
C LEU A 338 -5.45 7.46 32.38
N LEU A 339 -4.61 8.28 33.02
CA LEU A 339 -4.07 7.99 34.35
C LEU A 339 -5.17 7.87 35.42
N LYS A 340 -6.19 8.74 35.40
CA LYS A 340 -7.35 8.61 36.30
C LYS A 340 -8.10 7.30 36.07
N ARG A 341 -8.24 6.85 34.82
CA ARG A 341 -8.85 5.54 34.51
C ARG A 341 -7.96 4.38 34.96
N PHE A 342 -6.63 4.52 34.87
CA PHE A 342 -5.70 3.56 35.47
C PHE A 342 -5.79 3.50 37.00
N GLU A 343 -6.18 4.56 37.69
CA GLU A 343 -6.38 4.51 39.15
C GLU A 343 -7.74 3.88 39.49
N ASN A 344 -8.81 4.37 38.87
CA ASN A 344 -10.16 3.88 39.07
C ASN A 344 -11.04 4.13 37.84
N ASP A 345 -11.42 3.04 37.16
CA ASP A 345 -12.29 3.09 35.98
C ASP A 345 -13.74 2.64 36.26
N ASN A 346 -14.24 2.80 37.49
CA ASN A 346 -15.62 2.42 37.86
C ASN A 346 -16.68 3.47 37.49
N ASN A 347 -16.39 4.34 36.52
CA ASN A 347 -17.24 5.46 36.13
C ASN A 347 -18.32 5.10 35.09
N PHE A 348 -18.48 3.81 34.77
CA PHE A 348 -19.51 3.34 33.85
C PHE A 348 -20.78 3.02 34.63
N THR A 349 -21.64 4.01 34.80
CA THR A 349 -22.93 3.83 35.47
C THR A 349 -23.89 3.06 34.56
N PRO A 350 -24.39 1.88 34.95
CA PRO A 350 -25.41 1.16 34.19
C PRO A 350 -26.71 1.98 34.12
N ALA A 351 -27.45 1.82 33.03
CA ALA A 351 -28.75 2.43 32.86
C ALA A 351 -29.78 1.81 33.83
N ASN A 352 -30.67 2.64 34.39
CA ASN A 352 -31.76 2.15 35.23
C ASN A 352 -32.84 1.46 34.36
N LEU A 353 -32.90 0.13 34.46
CA LEU A 353 -33.87 -0.72 33.73
C LEU A 353 -35.23 -0.86 34.44
N THR A 354 -35.36 -0.43 35.69
CA THR A 354 -36.58 -0.60 36.51
C THR A 354 -37.51 0.62 36.50
N SER A 355 -37.08 1.75 35.91
CA SER A 355 -37.91 2.96 35.83
C SER A 355 -39.19 2.74 35.00
N ASP A 356 -40.34 3.19 35.51
CA ASP A 356 -41.63 3.13 34.80
C ASP A 356 -41.88 4.30 33.83
N THR A 357 -40.84 5.08 33.53
CA THR A 357 -40.90 6.16 32.54
C THR A 357 -40.86 5.63 31.10
N LYS A 358 -41.28 6.45 30.13
CA LYS A 358 -41.16 6.14 28.69
C LYS A 358 -39.71 5.76 28.30
N ALA A 359 -38.73 6.47 28.84
CA ALA A 359 -37.31 6.17 28.64
C ALA A 359 -36.91 4.83 29.29
N GLY A 360 -37.43 4.52 30.48
CA GLY A 360 -37.25 3.22 31.13
C GLY A 360 -37.81 2.05 30.30
N GLY A 361 -38.99 2.23 29.70
CA GLY A 361 -39.56 1.26 28.75
C GLY A 361 -38.66 0.99 27.55
N LYS A 362 -38.13 2.06 26.92
CA LYS A 362 -37.17 1.94 25.81
C LYS A 362 -35.88 1.24 26.22
N ARG A 363 -35.32 1.54 27.40
CA ARG A 363 -34.12 0.88 27.93
C ARG A 363 -34.32 -0.63 28.05
N ARG A 364 -35.47 -1.08 28.59
CA ARG A 364 -35.81 -2.51 28.68
C ARG A 364 -35.93 -3.16 27.30
N ALA A 365 -36.54 -2.47 26.34
CA ALA A 365 -36.69 -2.98 24.97
C ALA A 365 -35.32 -3.20 24.29
N TYR A 366 -34.44 -2.19 24.29
CA TYR A 366 -33.10 -2.33 23.71
C TYR A 366 -32.24 -3.35 24.45
N TYR A 367 -32.38 -3.44 25.78
CA TYR A 367 -31.68 -4.49 26.54
C TYR A 367 -32.11 -5.88 26.07
N GLY A 368 -33.41 -6.12 25.91
CA GLY A 368 -33.93 -7.37 25.38
C GLY A 368 -33.43 -7.69 23.98
N LEU A 369 -33.35 -6.70 23.08
CA LEU A 369 -32.81 -6.88 21.72
C LEU A 369 -31.32 -7.28 21.74
N LEU A 370 -30.53 -6.66 22.62
CA LEU A 370 -29.11 -6.98 22.78
C LEU A 370 -28.90 -8.39 23.32
N VAL A 371 -29.63 -8.78 24.38
CA VAL A 371 -29.53 -10.12 24.99
C VAL A 371 -29.99 -11.21 24.02
N ASN A 372 -31.04 -10.96 23.23
CA ASN A 372 -31.56 -11.92 22.26
C ASN A 372 -30.79 -11.92 20.93
N THR A 373 -29.73 -11.11 20.79
CA THR A 373 -28.95 -10.95 19.54
C THR A 373 -29.80 -10.57 18.32
N THR A 374 -30.90 -9.84 18.54
CA THR A 374 -31.81 -9.42 17.49
C THR A 374 -31.21 -8.27 16.69
N LEU A 375 -31.26 -8.34 15.35
CA LEU A 375 -30.73 -7.29 14.48
C LEU A 375 -31.37 -5.92 14.78
N ILE A 376 -30.52 -4.91 14.98
CA ILE A 376 -30.92 -3.52 15.26
C ILE A 376 -30.53 -2.65 14.06
N ASP A 377 -31.51 -1.95 13.47
CA ASP A 377 -31.24 -0.93 12.46
C ASP A 377 -30.85 0.40 13.12
N PHE A 378 -29.69 0.93 12.75
CA PHE A 378 -29.18 2.21 13.25
C PHE A 378 -29.77 3.45 12.59
N ASN A 379 -30.68 3.30 11.61
CA ASN A 379 -31.49 4.38 11.07
C ASN A 379 -32.59 4.81 12.07
N MET A 380 -32.18 5.23 13.26
CA MET A 380 -33.05 5.59 14.39
C MET A 380 -32.79 7.03 14.85
N ALA A 381 -33.69 7.55 15.69
CA ALA A 381 -33.56 8.88 16.27
C ALA A 381 -32.35 8.99 17.21
N GLU A 382 -31.81 10.21 17.39
CA GLU A 382 -30.68 10.48 18.27
C GLU A 382 -30.88 9.96 19.71
N ASP A 383 -32.06 10.18 20.28
CA ASP A 383 -32.40 9.72 21.63
C ASP A 383 -32.39 8.19 21.74
N ASP A 384 -32.81 7.50 20.68
CA ASP A 384 -32.81 6.04 20.62
C ASP A 384 -31.38 5.48 20.56
N GLN A 385 -30.47 6.12 19.81
CA GLN A 385 -29.05 5.76 19.82
C GLN A 385 -28.42 5.96 21.19
N LYS A 386 -28.68 7.10 21.86
CA LYS A 386 -28.20 7.38 23.21
C LYS A 386 -28.67 6.30 24.20
N ILE A 387 -29.96 5.95 24.17
CA ILE A 387 -30.52 4.90 25.02
C ILE A 387 -29.86 3.54 24.73
N LEU A 388 -29.66 3.18 23.45
CA LEU A 388 -29.00 1.94 23.07
C LEU A 388 -27.59 1.86 23.65
N PHE A 389 -26.76 2.89 23.47
CA PHE A 389 -25.40 2.94 24.02
C PHE A 389 -25.38 3.00 25.56
N GLU A 390 -26.37 3.64 26.17
CA GLU A 390 -26.54 3.62 27.63
C GLU A 390 -26.71 2.19 28.16
N VAL A 391 -27.56 1.40 27.50
CA VAL A 391 -27.92 0.05 27.91
C VAL A 391 -26.79 -0.95 27.74
N ILE A 392 -25.83 -0.71 26.82
CA ILE A 392 -24.64 -1.56 26.67
C ILE A 392 -23.84 -1.65 27.98
N LYS A 393 -23.87 -0.61 28.83
CA LYS A 393 -23.21 -0.60 30.15
C LYS A 393 -23.85 -1.55 31.17
N ASN A 394 -24.97 -2.20 30.84
CA ASN A 394 -25.65 -3.20 31.68
C ASN A 394 -25.26 -4.64 31.32
N ILE A 395 -24.47 -4.82 30.26
CA ILE A 395 -24.11 -6.14 29.74
C ILE A 395 -23.04 -6.78 30.62
N LYS A 396 -23.21 -8.07 30.92
CA LYS A 396 -22.22 -8.90 31.61
C LYS A 396 -21.64 -9.94 30.65
N PRO A 397 -20.42 -10.46 30.90
CA PRO A 397 -19.74 -11.37 29.98
C PRO A 397 -20.53 -12.65 29.70
N ASP A 398 -21.31 -13.11 30.69
CA ASP A 398 -22.07 -14.36 30.62
C ASP A 398 -23.37 -14.25 29.82
N ILE A 399 -23.78 -13.04 29.45
CA ILE A 399 -25.14 -12.75 28.97
C ILE A 399 -25.17 -12.46 27.46
N ILE A 400 -24.07 -12.01 26.84
CA ILE A 400 -24.06 -11.65 25.43
C ILE A 400 -22.91 -12.32 24.67
N ASN A 401 -23.13 -12.58 23.39
CA ASN A 401 -22.08 -12.96 22.46
C ASN A 401 -21.18 -11.73 22.17
N PRO A 402 -19.89 -11.73 22.56
CA PRO A 402 -18.98 -10.60 22.32
C PRO A 402 -18.84 -10.24 20.85
N LYS A 403 -18.85 -11.24 19.96
CA LYS A 403 -18.75 -11.01 18.51
C LYS A 403 -19.94 -10.21 17.99
N TYR A 404 -21.16 -10.58 18.41
CA TYR A 404 -22.38 -9.88 17.99
C TYR A 404 -22.35 -8.40 18.35
N ILE A 405 -21.98 -8.05 19.59
CA ILE A 405 -21.99 -6.66 20.03
C ILE A 405 -20.88 -5.82 19.38
N LEU A 406 -19.71 -6.41 19.15
CA LEU A 406 -18.62 -5.74 18.44
C LEU A 406 -18.99 -5.50 16.97
N ASP A 407 -19.57 -6.50 16.29
CA ASP A 407 -20.06 -6.38 14.91
C ASP A 407 -21.17 -5.31 14.81
N LEU A 408 -22.09 -5.26 15.78
CA LEU A 408 -23.17 -4.27 15.85
C LEU A 408 -22.60 -2.84 15.94
N LEU A 409 -21.61 -2.61 16.81
CA LEU A 409 -20.97 -1.31 17.00
C LEU A 409 -20.07 -0.94 15.82
N TRP A 410 -19.37 -1.92 15.22
CA TRP A 410 -18.59 -1.71 14.01
C TRP A 410 -19.48 -1.23 12.86
N ASN A 411 -20.60 -1.91 12.63
CA ASN A 411 -21.51 -1.58 11.53
C ASN A 411 -22.04 -0.14 11.62
N CYS A 412 -22.37 0.37 12.82
CA CYS A 412 -22.82 1.75 12.96
C CYS A 412 -21.70 2.78 12.89
N PHE A 413 -20.51 2.42 13.37
CA PHE A 413 -19.32 3.25 13.34
C PHE A 413 -18.77 3.44 11.92
N ASP A 414 -18.60 2.36 11.16
CA ASP A 414 -18.03 2.39 9.81
C ASP A 414 -18.97 3.08 8.81
N SER A 415 -20.28 2.85 8.94
CA SER A 415 -21.29 3.47 8.09
C SER A 415 -21.59 4.94 8.45
N ASN A 416 -20.86 5.55 9.40
CA ASN A 416 -21.06 6.92 9.88
C ASN A 416 -22.53 7.22 10.30
N LYS A 417 -23.23 6.22 10.86
CA LYS A 417 -24.65 6.35 11.24
C LYS A 417 -24.88 6.91 12.65
N ILE A 418 -23.82 7.24 13.37
CA ILE A 418 -23.91 7.75 14.75
C ILE A 418 -24.17 9.26 14.72
N HIS A 419 -25.25 9.70 15.35
CA HIS A 419 -25.54 11.14 15.51
C HIS A 419 -24.47 11.81 16.38
N GLU A 420 -24.10 13.05 16.05
CA GLU A 420 -23.01 13.81 16.70
C GLU A 420 -23.15 13.84 18.23
N ASN A 421 -24.36 14.11 18.73
CA ASN A 421 -24.66 14.17 20.16
C ASN A 421 -24.74 12.80 20.85
N ALA A 422 -24.89 11.71 20.10
CA ALA A 422 -24.89 10.34 20.62
C ALA A 422 -23.46 9.76 20.74
N TYR A 423 -22.50 10.36 20.03
CA TYR A 423 -21.13 9.86 19.92
C TYR A 423 -20.38 9.79 21.27
N SER A 424 -20.70 10.69 22.21
CA SER A 424 -20.15 10.65 23.58
C SER A 424 -20.59 9.40 24.35
N GLU A 425 -21.85 8.98 24.22
CA GLU A 425 -22.33 7.74 24.84
C GLU A 425 -21.81 6.51 24.10
N PHE A 426 -21.67 6.56 22.78
CA PHE A 426 -21.00 5.50 22.01
C PHE A 426 -19.57 5.24 22.51
N ARG A 427 -18.74 6.29 22.67
CA ARG A 427 -17.38 6.16 23.22
C ARG A 427 -17.36 5.51 24.60
N LYS A 428 -18.35 5.83 25.46
CA LYS A 428 -18.50 5.20 26.78
C LYS A 428 -18.88 3.73 26.66
N ALA A 429 -19.78 3.37 25.75
CA ALA A 429 -20.17 1.98 25.50
C ALA A 429 -18.99 1.15 25.01
N VAL A 430 -18.23 1.65 24.02
CA VAL A 430 -17.00 1.02 23.52
C VAL A 430 -15.97 0.84 24.64
N SER A 431 -15.72 1.89 25.43
CA SER A 431 -14.77 1.83 26.55
C SER A 431 -15.21 0.90 27.68
N TYR A 432 -16.52 0.75 27.88
CA TYR A 432 -17.08 -0.21 28.83
C TYR A 432 -16.83 -1.64 28.39
N LEU A 433 -17.09 -1.96 27.12
CA LEU A 433 -16.83 -3.29 26.55
C LEU A 433 -15.34 -3.62 26.56
N ASP A 434 -14.50 -2.64 26.24
CA ASP A 434 -13.04 -2.76 26.38
C ASP A 434 -12.63 -3.16 27.80
N LYS A 435 -13.12 -2.44 28.82
CA LYS A 435 -12.91 -2.81 30.22
C LYS A 435 -13.52 -4.18 30.56
N LEU A 436 -14.68 -4.52 30.01
CA LEU A 436 -15.37 -5.78 30.30
C LEU A 436 -14.58 -6.99 29.81
N PHE A 437 -14.02 -6.89 28.60
CA PHE A 437 -13.27 -7.98 27.95
C PHE A 437 -11.81 -8.04 28.41
N TYR A 438 -11.20 -6.87 28.65
CA TYR A 438 -9.75 -6.74 28.85
C TYR A 438 -9.37 -6.10 30.21
N GLY A 439 -10.32 -5.70 31.04
CA GLY A 439 -10.02 -4.97 32.29
C GLY A 439 -9.18 -5.73 33.33
N ASN A 440 -9.17 -7.07 33.26
CA ASN A 440 -8.50 -7.95 34.23
C ASN A 440 -7.05 -8.33 33.83
N ILE A 441 -6.45 -7.61 32.89
CA ILE A 441 -5.10 -7.91 32.37
C ILE A 441 -4.00 -7.77 33.44
N PHE A 442 -4.18 -6.99 34.50
CA PHE A 442 -3.15 -6.77 35.53
C PHE A 442 -3.65 -7.03 36.95
#